data_AF-A0A847PWI9-F1
#
_entry.id   AF-A0A847PWI9-F1
#
_cell.length_a   1.000
_cell.length_b   1.000
_cell.length_c   1.000
_cell.angle_alpha   90.00
_cell.angle_beta   90.00
_cell.angle_gamma   90.00
#
_symmetry.space_group_name_H-M   'P 1'
#
loop_
_entity.id
_entity.type
_entity.pdbx_description
1 polymer ?
#
loop_
_entity_poly.entity_id
_entity_poly.type
_entity_poly.pdbx_seq_one_letter_code
_entity_poly.pdbx_strand_id
1 'polypeptide(L)' 'AAMLNAPLELLVIQRIKTEYGMKEGKGYAKIYENAERMKEVELEYVLKRNAIPGTETEGEEA' A
#
# COMPACT_ATOMS: atom_id res chain seq x y z
N ALA A 1 0.46 -6.60 7.96
CA ALA A 1 -0.86 -6.52 8.62
C ALA A 1 -0.89 -7.32 9.92
N ALA A 2 -0.76 -8.66 9.88
CA ALA A 2 -0.93 -9.54 11.04
C ALA A 2 -0.05 -9.18 12.26
N MET A 3 1.21 -8.76 12.05
CA MET A 3 2.10 -8.33 13.14
C MET A 3 1.60 -7.08 13.89
N LEU A 4 0.78 -6.25 13.25
CA LEU A 4 0.28 -4.98 13.79
C LEU A 4 -1.24 -5.00 13.97
N ASN A 5 -1.90 -6.16 13.81
CA ASN A 5 -3.35 -6.34 13.87
C ASN A 5 -4.17 -5.31 13.07
N ALA A 6 -3.61 -4.80 11.97
CA ALA A 6 -4.24 -3.80 11.11
C ALA A 6 -4.79 -4.45 9.83
N PRO A 7 -5.95 -4.00 9.32
CA PRO A 7 -6.51 -4.51 8.07
C PRO A 7 -5.60 -4.17 6.88
N LEU A 8 -5.48 -5.10 5.92
CA LEU A 8 -4.63 -4.95 4.73
C LEU A 8 -5.04 -3.74 3.86
N GLU A 9 -6.33 -3.41 3.87
CA GLU A 9 -6.93 -2.33 3.08
C GLU A 9 -6.48 -0.93 3.53
N LEU A 10 -6.00 -0.80 4.77
CA LEU A 10 -5.55 0.48 5.35
C LEU A 10 -4.03 0.57 5.45
N LEU A 11 -3.31 -0.41 4.91
CA LEU A 11 -1.86 -0.48 4.95
C LEU A 11 -1.28 -0.12 3.59
N VAL A 12 -0.44 0.91 3.57
CA VAL A 12 0.22 1.40 2.36
C VAL A 12 1.73 1.24 2.49
N ILE A 13 2.35 0.54 1.54
CA ILE A 13 3.80 0.42 1.48
C ILE A 13 4.35 1.57 0.61
N GLN A 14 5.13 2.47 1.22
CA GLN A 14 5.70 3.62 0.52
C GLN A 14 6.95 3.21 -0.28
N ARG A 15 7.88 2.55 0.41
CA ARG A 15 9.16 2.15 -0.18
C ARG A 15 9.71 0.91 0.51
N ILE A 16 10.44 0.13 -0.27
CA ILE A 16 11.29 -0.94 0.23
C ILE A 16 12.68 -0.64 -0.33
N LYS A 17 13.65 -0.39 0.55
CA LYS A 17 15.05 -0.26 0.18
C LYS A 17 15.74 -1.58 0.49
N THR A 18 16.10 -2.31 -0.55
CA THR A 18 16.90 -3.52 -0.44
C THR A 18 18.37 -3.13 -0.22
N GLU A 19 19.04 -3.78 0.72
CA GLU A 19 20.47 -3.56 0.94
C GLU A 19 21.25 -4.53 0.07
N TYR A 20 21.97 -4.01 -0.94
CA TYR A 20 22.68 -4.86 -1.91
C TYR A 20 23.77 -5.69 -1.22
N GLY A 21 23.79 -6.99 -1.49
CA GLY A 21 24.71 -7.94 -0.85
C GLY A 21 24.23 -8.49 0.50
N MET A 22 23.18 -7.92 1.08
CA MET A 22 22.48 -8.45 2.25
C MET A 22 21.14 -9.05 1.83
N LYS A 23 20.74 -10.16 2.44
CA LYS A 23 19.42 -10.78 2.20
C LYS A 23 18.31 -10.07 2.99
N GLU A 24 18.46 -8.76 3.20
CA GLU A 24 17.60 -7.93 4.05
C GLU A 24 17.15 -6.68 3.30
N GLY A 25 15.95 -6.21 3.62
CA GLY A 25 15.38 -5.00 3.05
C GLY A 25 14.66 -4.19 4.11
N LYS A 26 14.91 -2.88 4.13
CA LYS A 26 14.25 -1.95 5.05
C LYS A 26 13.06 -1.31 4.34
N GLY A 27 11.86 -1.59 4.84
CA GLY A 27 10.61 -1.04 4.34
C GLY A 27 10.10 0.14 5.18
N TYR A 28 9.35 1.04 4.55
CA TYR A 28 8.51 2.02 5.25
C TYR A 28 7.05 1.83 4.83
N ALA A 29 6.18 1.64 5.81
CA ALA A 29 4.75 1.46 5.62
C ALA A 29 3.99 2.49 6.47
N LYS A 30 2.86 2.96 5.93
CA LYS A 30 1.91 3.83 6.61
C LYS A 30 0.65 3.01 6.88
N ILE A 31 0.10 3.16 8.08
CA ILE A 31 -1.15 2.52 8.48
C ILE A 31 -2.12 3.64 8.79
N TYR A 32 -3.30 3.55 8.20
CA TYR A 32 -4.38 4.50 8.40
C TYR A 32 -5.49 3.86 9.25
N GLU A 33 -6.24 4.70 9.95
CA GLU A 33 -7.43 4.27 10.68
C GLU A 33 -8.68 4.25 9.78
N ASN A 34 -8.70 5.10 8.74
CA ASN A 34 -9.84 5.28 7.86
C ASN A 34 -9.41 5.31 6.38
N ALA A 35 -10.20 4.65 5.51
CA ALA A 35 -9.93 4.59 4.07
C ALA A 35 -10.16 5.95 3.37
N GLU A 36 -11.11 6.75 3.85
CA GLU A 36 -11.37 8.09 3.30
C GLU A 36 -10.15 9.01 3.50
N ARG A 37 -9.61 9.01 4.72
CA ARG A 37 -8.39 9.77 5.04
C ARG A 37 -7.19 9.33 4.21
N MET A 38 -7.08 8.03 3.95
CA MET A 38 -6.03 7.48 3.09
C MET A 38 -6.15 8.01 1.66
N LYS A 39 -7.37 8.08 1.09
CA LYS A 39 -7.61 8.59 -0.26
C LYS A 39 -7.37 10.09 -0.39
N GLU A 40 -7.61 10.87 0.65
CA GLU A 40 -7.34 12.32 0.66
C GLU A 40 -5.84 12.64 0.78
N VAL A 41 -5.09 11.84 1.54
CA VAL A 41 -3.68 12.11 1.87
C VAL A 41 -2.73 11.49 0.84
N GLU A 42 -3.05 10.32 0.30
CA GLU A 42 -2.20 9.62 -0.66
C GLU A 42 -2.55 9.97 -2.11
N LEU A 43 -1.53 9.91 -2.97
CA LEU A 43 -1.67 10.15 -4.40
C LEU A 43 -2.27 8.93 -5.10
N GLU A 44 -3.03 9.16 -6.17
CA GLU A 44 -3.72 8.10 -6.92
C GLU A 44 -2.80 6.96 -7.37
N TYR A 45 -1.57 7.27 -7.79
CA TYR A 45 -0.61 6.25 -8.22
C TYR A 45 -0.10 5.37 -7.06
N VAL A 46 -0.10 5.90 -5.82
CA VAL A 46 0.28 5.13 -4.62
C VAL A 46 -0.82 4.14 -4.26
N LEU A 47 -2.07 4.57 -4.39
CA LEU A 47 -3.24 3.71 -4.18
C LEU A 47 -3.30 2.59 -5.23
N LYS A 48 -3.09 2.93 -6.52
CA LYS A 48 -3.04 1.93 -7.62
C LYS A 48 -1.94 0.89 -7.40
N ARG A 49 -0.77 1.30 -6.91
CA ARG A 49 0.35 0.38 -6.63
C ARG A 49 0.08 -0.57 -5.45
N ASN A 50 -0.67 -0.11 -4.45
CA ASN A 50 -1.00 -0.90 -3.26
C ASN A 50 -2.38 -1.57 -3.37
N ALA A 51 -3.01 -1.55 -4.54
CA ALA A 51 -4.26 -2.24 -4.78
C ALA A 51 -4.09 -3.74 -4.55
N ILE A 52 -5.03 -4.34 -3.81
CA ILE A 52 -5.00 -5.77 -3.52
C ILE A 52 -5.32 -6.51 -4.83
N PRO A 53 -4.45 -7.41 -5.32
CA PRO A 53 -4.72 -8.15 -6.55
C PRO A 53 -6.00 -8.98 -6.35
N GLY A 54 -7.02 -8.69 -7.17
CA GLY A 54 -8.38 -9.22 -7.03
C GLY A 54 -9.49 -8.17 -6.87
N THR A 55 -9.15 -6.88 -6.68
CA THR A 55 -10.07 -5.76 -6.85
C THR A 55 -9.84 -5.10 -8.21
N GLU A 56 -10.00 -5.88 -9.28
CA GLU A 56 -10.16 -5.31 -10.61
C GLU A 56 -11.53 -4.63 -10.64
N THR A 57 -11.55 -3.32 -10.43
CA THR A 57 -12.64 -2.51 -10.93
C THR A 57 -12.45 -2.42 -12.44
N GLU A 58 -13.22 -3.26 -13.12
CA GLU A 58 -13.58 -3.11 -14.52
C GLU A 58 -14.02 -1.66 -14.77
N GLY A 59 -13.37 -0.94 -15.70
CA GLY A 59 -13.86 0.34 -16.21
C GLY A 59 -12.81 1.45 -16.36
N GLU A 60 -12.28 1.61 -17.57
CA GLU A 60 -12.46 2.80 -18.44
C GLU A 60 -11.51 2.69 -19.64
N GLU A 61 -11.96 2.01 -20.70
CA GLU A 61 -11.63 2.41 -22.08
C GLU A 61 -12.87 3.14 -22.61
N ALA A 62 -12.71 4.42 -22.92
CA ALA A 62 -13.64 5.24 -23.69
C ALA A 62 -12.86 5.89 -24.84
#